data_AF-A0AAD6EGJ6-F1
#
_entry.id   AF-A0AAD6EGJ6-F1
#
_cell.length_a   1.000
_cell.length_b   1.000
_cell.length_c   1.000
_cell.angle_alpha   90.00
_cell.angle_beta   90.00
_cell.angle_gamma   90.00
#
_symmetry.space_group_name_H-M   'P 1'
#
loop_
_entity.id
_entity.type
_entity.pdbx_description
1 polymer ?
#
loop_
_entity_poly.entity_id
_entity_poly.type
_entity_poly.pdbx_seq_one_letter_code
_entity_poly.pdbx_strand_id
1 'polypeptide(L)'
;MHLWQATAPFCLLAAAALPGAAATAWGFTDATVAVQAKGAGVNGGFKEQFTASKPLSKPISLFGADTLRVTLTAQEDSSAKRPDQAFLLLKDAQTGLDISYPFSVKDNGKSRVELTQKDLPIQFLSLSGPVDAHIVIGGFGSSVAYDSSVFKLSIDHNPEAAVPTVETERYGKKPEIHHIFKDSASSPPIVITLTFVAMVGAAIPALAGLWLFLGANINHLPTAMKSAPLSHAIFLGSLIAFEGIFFLYYTSWNLFQILPAMAVVGAIAFVSGSRALGEVQGRRLAGLR
;
A
#
# COMPACT_ATOMS: atom_id res chain seq x y z
N MET A 1 -71.19 55.94 17.90
CA MET A 1 -70.06 55.02 17.73
C MET A 1 -70.51 53.61 18.12
N HIS A 2 -71.16 52.88 17.21
CA HIS A 2 -71.65 51.51 17.44
C HIS A 2 -71.69 50.79 16.08
N LEU A 3 -70.61 50.10 15.70
CA LEU A 3 -70.62 49.21 14.52
C LEU A 3 -69.52 48.13 14.53
N TRP A 4 -68.81 47.93 15.66
CA TRP A 4 -67.62 47.06 15.73
C TRP A 4 -67.76 45.86 16.68
N GLN A 5 -68.97 45.50 17.11
CA GLN A 5 -69.17 44.40 18.07
C GLN A 5 -69.94 43.18 17.54
N ALA A 6 -70.26 43.13 16.24
CA ALA A 6 -71.07 42.04 15.67
C ALA A 6 -70.30 41.06 14.77
N THR A 7 -69.00 41.27 14.51
CA THR A 7 -68.23 40.42 13.55
C THR A 7 -67.48 39.26 14.20
N ALA A 8 -67.28 39.27 15.52
CA ALA A 8 -66.55 38.22 16.22
C ALA A 8 -67.31 36.86 16.37
N PRO A 9 -68.64 36.81 16.62
CA PRO A 9 -69.31 35.53 16.85
C PRO A 9 -69.66 34.78 15.55
N PHE A 10 -69.68 35.46 14.39
CA PHE A 10 -70.02 34.82 13.11
C PHE A 10 -68.84 34.06 12.49
N CYS A 11 -67.60 34.43 12.81
CA CYS A 11 -66.40 33.72 12.34
C CYS A 11 -66.11 32.42 13.11
N LEU A 12 -66.67 32.23 14.32
CA LEU A 12 -66.43 31.03 15.13
C LEU A 12 -67.35 29.86 14.77
N LEU A 13 -68.51 30.10 14.15
CA LEU A 13 -69.43 29.03 13.73
C LEU A 13 -69.15 28.49 12.31
N ALA A 14 -68.36 29.19 11.49
CA ALA A 14 -67.96 28.72 10.16
C ALA A 14 -66.78 27.73 10.16
N ALA A 15 -66.09 27.56 11.30
CA ALA A 15 -64.93 26.67 11.42
C ALA A 15 -65.27 25.21 11.77
N ALA A 16 -66.55 24.90 12.08
CA ALA A 16 -66.96 23.58 12.56
C ALA A 16 -67.54 22.65 11.48
N ALA A 17 -67.56 23.05 10.21
CA ALA A 17 -68.18 22.30 9.12
C ALA A 17 -67.24 21.97 7.95
N LEU A 18 -65.93 21.85 8.20
CA LEU A 18 -65.06 21.18 7.25
C LEU A 18 -65.13 19.67 7.53
N PRO A 19 -65.60 18.83 6.59
CA PRO A 19 -65.40 17.40 6.70
C PRO A 19 -63.89 17.19 6.82
N GLY A 20 -63.45 16.58 7.91
CA GLY A 20 -62.07 16.15 8.07
C GLY A 20 -61.75 15.19 6.94
N ALA A 21 -61.18 15.69 5.85
CA ALA A 21 -60.53 14.87 4.86
C ALA A 21 -59.32 14.28 5.58
N ALA A 22 -59.47 13.08 6.12
CA ALA A 22 -58.32 12.24 6.42
C ALA A 22 -57.49 12.22 5.13
N ALA A 23 -56.27 12.73 5.20
CA ALA A 23 -55.36 12.68 4.06
C ALA A 23 -55.16 11.20 3.75
N THR A 24 -55.67 10.76 2.61
CA THR A 24 -55.52 9.38 2.15
C THR A 24 -54.03 9.05 2.13
N ALA A 25 -53.60 7.97 2.74
CA ALA A 25 -52.18 7.64 2.86
C ALA A 25 -51.89 6.24 2.33
N TRP A 26 -50.78 6.12 1.63
CA TRP A 26 -50.23 4.81 1.27
C TRP A 26 -49.59 4.16 2.49
N GLY A 27 -49.72 2.84 2.58
CA GLY A 27 -49.12 2.03 3.61
C GLY A 27 -49.07 0.57 3.19
N PHE A 28 -48.81 -0.31 4.15
CA PHE A 28 -48.79 -1.75 3.90
C PHE A 28 -49.22 -2.57 5.12
N THR A 29 -49.71 -3.78 4.85
CA THR A 29 -49.96 -4.82 5.87
C THR A 29 -49.30 -6.14 5.49
N ASP A 30 -49.29 -7.09 6.43
CA ASP A 30 -48.77 -8.45 6.25
C ASP A 30 -47.31 -8.49 5.75
N ALA A 31 -46.52 -7.49 6.14
CA ALA A 31 -45.16 -7.38 5.64
C ALA A 31 -44.23 -8.37 6.36
N THR A 32 -43.48 -9.11 5.57
CA THR A 32 -42.61 -10.18 6.02
C THR A 32 -41.27 -10.06 5.29
N VAL A 33 -40.17 -10.06 6.05
CA VAL A 33 -38.84 -10.30 5.50
C VAL A 33 -38.48 -11.75 5.75
N ALA A 34 -37.96 -12.43 4.73
CA ALA A 34 -37.37 -13.74 4.87
C ALA A 34 -35.98 -13.80 4.23
N VAL A 35 -35.04 -14.49 4.86
CA VAL A 35 -33.74 -14.84 4.27
C VAL A 35 -33.72 -16.36 4.09
N GLN A 36 -33.66 -16.80 2.83
CA GLN A 36 -33.66 -18.21 2.48
C GLN A 36 -32.26 -18.63 2.03
N ALA A 37 -31.66 -19.56 2.75
CA ALA A 37 -30.38 -20.14 2.36
C ALA A 37 -30.51 -21.04 1.13
N LYS A 38 -29.48 -21.07 0.28
CA LYS A 38 -29.48 -21.91 -0.93
C LYS A 38 -29.62 -23.39 -0.56
N GLY A 39 -30.73 -24.02 -0.98
CA GLY A 39 -31.04 -25.43 -0.70
C GLY A 39 -31.98 -25.65 0.50
N ALA A 40 -32.35 -24.60 1.22
CA ALA A 40 -33.43 -24.66 2.19
C ALA A 40 -34.77 -24.75 1.45
N GLY A 41 -35.61 -25.73 1.81
CA GLY A 41 -36.99 -25.81 1.31
C GLY A 41 -37.82 -24.57 1.64
N VAL A 42 -39.07 -24.51 1.18
CA VAL A 42 -39.96 -23.31 1.18
C VAL A 42 -40.15 -22.64 2.58
N ASN A 43 -39.72 -23.26 3.68
CA ASN A 43 -39.77 -22.72 5.05
C ASN A 43 -38.44 -22.76 5.84
N GLY A 44 -37.31 -23.09 5.22
CA GLY A 44 -36.04 -23.34 5.93
C GLY A 44 -35.14 -22.12 6.16
N GLY A 45 -35.71 -20.95 6.43
CA GLY A 45 -34.94 -19.69 6.54
C GLY A 45 -35.43 -18.75 7.64
N PHE A 46 -34.68 -17.69 7.90
CA PHE A 46 -35.07 -16.61 8.82
C PHE A 46 -36.34 -15.93 8.28
N LYS A 47 -37.34 -15.68 9.13
CA LYS A 47 -38.60 -15.03 8.75
C LYS A 47 -39.09 -14.15 9.89
N GLU A 48 -39.31 -12.87 9.61
CA GLU A 48 -39.80 -11.92 10.61
C GLU A 48 -40.88 -11.03 9.98
N GLN A 49 -41.94 -10.77 10.75
CA GLN A 49 -43.05 -9.93 10.34
C GLN A 49 -42.88 -8.53 10.93
N PHE A 50 -43.20 -7.51 10.15
CA PHE A 50 -43.09 -6.11 10.54
C PHE A 50 -44.29 -5.31 10.02
N THR A 51 -44.48 -4.12 10.60
CA THR A 51 -45.57 -3.21 10.24
C THR A 51 -45.03 -1.79 10.13
N ALA A 52 -45.78 -0.90 9.47
CA ALA A 52 -45.40 0.51 9.32
C ALA A 52 -45.09 1.22 10.65
N SER A 53 -45.73 0.82 11.75
CA SER A 53 -45.53 1.40 13.08
C SER A 53 -44.46 0.72 13.93
N LYS A 54 -43.96 -0.45 13.50
CA LYS A 54 -42.98 -1.24 14.26
C LYS A 54 -41.90 -1.78 13.30
N PRO A 55 -40.87 -0.98 13.00
CA PRO A 55 -39.73 -1.42 12.22
C PRO A 55 -38.91 -2.46 12.99
N LEU A 56 -38.16 -3.29 12.26
CA LEU A 56 -37.29 -4.31 12.86
C LEU A 56 -36.04 -3.67 13.45
N SER A 57 -35.79 -3.95 14.73
CA SER A 57 -34.65 -3.35 15.46
C SER A 57 -33.34 -4.10 15.24
N LYS A 58 -33.39 -5.38 14.85
CA LYS A 58 -32.19 -6.20 14.61
C LYS A 58 -31.82 -6.18 13.12
N PRO A 59 -30.53 -5.98 12.78
CA PRO A 59 -30.06 -6.12 11.41
C PRO A 59 -30.27 -7.55 10.90
N ILE A 60 -30.67 -7.68 9.64
CA ILE A 60 -30.84 -8.95 8.94
C ILE A 60 -29.58 -9.21 8.12
N SER A 61 -28.92 -10.34 8.34
CA SER A 61 -27.71 -10.74 7.62
C SER A 61 -28.05 -11.42 6.28
N LEU A 62 -27.43 -10.96 5.20
CA LEU A 62 -27.46 -11.60 3.88
C LEU A 62 -26.05 -12.08 3.53
N PHE A 63 -25.88 -13.39 3.37
CA PHE A 63 -24.57 -14.00 3.12
C PHE A 63 -24.55 -14.88 1.87
N GLY A 64 -23.55 -14.69 1.01
CA GLY A 64 -23.24 -15.58 -0.11
C GLY A 64 -24.38 -15.78 -1.10
N ALA A 65 -24.98 -16.98 -1.09
CA ALA A 65 -26.01 -17.38 -2.05
C ALA A 65 -27.44 -17.32 -1.47
N ASP A 66 -27.61 -16.66 -0.33
CA ASP A 66 -28.90 -16.47 0.31
C ASP A 66 -29.79 -15.53 -0.53
N THR A 67 -31.10 -15.80 -0.49
CA THR A 67 -32.12 -14.94 -1.12
C THR A 67 -32.88 -14.19 -0.05
N LEU A 68 -32.76 -12.85 -0.06
CA LEU A 68 -33.63 -11.94 0.67
C LEU A 68 -34.97 -11.83 -0.06
N ARG A 69 -36.06 -12.10 0.63
CA ARG A 69 -37.42 -11.98 0.11
C ARG A 69 -38.22 -11.05 1.01
N VAL A 70 -38.76 -9.99 0.43
CA VAL A 70 -39.70 -9.09 1.12
C VAL A 70 -41.06 -9.21 0.45
N THR A 71 -42.08 -9.54 1.25
CA THR A 71 -43.47 -9.61 0.81
C THR A 71 -44.32 -8.69 1.66
N LEU A 72 -45.22 -7.95 1.06
CA LEU A 72 -46.17 -7.07 1.75
C LEU A 72 -47.45 -6.91 0.93
N THR A 73 -48.52 -6.44 1.55
CA THR A 73 -49.74 -6.03 0.85
C THR A 73 -49.85 -4.51 0.92
N ALA A 74 -49.69 -3.83 -0.22
CA ALA A 74 -49.84 -2.38 -0.30
C ALA A 74 -51.31 -1.98 -0.10
N GLN A 75 -51.52 -0.90 0.64
CA GLN A 75 -52.85 -0.39 0.97
C GLN A 75 -52.92 1.12 0.80
N GLU A 76 -54.08 1.59 0.38
CA GLU A 76 -54.47 3.00 0.39
C GLU A 76 -55.67 3.11 1.35
N ASP A 77 -55.51 3.85 2.47
CA ASP A 77 -56.54 4.01 3.50
C ASP A 77 -57.19 2.69 3.96
N SER A 78 -56.35 1.70 4.26
CA SER A 78 -56.72 0.35 4.72
C SER A 78 -57.37 -0.56 3.67
N SER A 79 -57.53 -0.09 2.42
CA SER A 79 -57.98 -0.92 1.30
C SER A 79 -56.78 -1.43 0.50
N ALA A 80 -56.70 -2.74 0.28
CA ALA A 80 -55.65 -3.33 -0.54
C ALA A 80 -55.80 -2.88 -2.00
N LYS A 81 -54.82 -2.13 -2.50
CA LYS A 81 -54.85 -1.55 -3.84
C LYS A 81 -53.47 -1.66 -4.48
N ARG A 82 -53.45 -1.81 -5.80
CA ARG A 82 -52.23 -1.76 -6.60
C ARG A 82 -51.69 -0.31 -6.65
N PRO A 83 -50.52 -0.01 -6.06
CA PRO A 83 -49.83 1.26 -6.26
C PRO A 83 -49.22 1.34 -7.66
N ASP A 84 -49.00 2.56 -8.15
CA ASP A 84 -48.28 2.78 -9.42
C ASP A 84 -46.77 2.61 -9.24
N GLN A 85 -46.26 2.91 -8.05
CA GLN A 85 -44.85 2.80 -7.69
C GLN A 85 -44.69 2.09 -6.35
N ALA A 86 -43.88 1.04 -6.32
CA ALA A 86 -43.48 0.36 -5.10
C ALA A 86 -42.05 -0.15 -5.25
N PHE A 87 -41.14 0.35 -4.42
CA PHE A 87 -39.72 0.00 -4.45
C PHE A 87 -39.19 -0.30 -3.05
N LEU A 88 -38.25 -1.25 -2.99
CA LEU A 88 -37.35 -1.43 -1.87
C LEU A 88 -36.11 -0.58 -2.15
N LEU A 89 -35.91 0.49 -1.38
CA LEU A 89 -34.78 1.39 -1.48
C LEU A 89 -33.74 1.00 -0.43
N LEU A 90 -32.57 0.56 -0.86
CA LEU A 90 -31.43 0.35 0.02
C LEU A 90 -30.58 1.62 0.03
N LYS A 91 -30.36 2.19 1.21
CA LYS A 91 -29.62 3.45 1.37
C LYS A 91 -28.53 3.31 2.43
N ASP A 92 -27.31 3.67 2.05
CA ASP A 92 -26.21 3.79 3.01
C ASP A 92 -26.18 5.19 3.62
N ALA A 93 -26.27 5.26 4.94
CA ALA A 93 -26.24 6.50 5.70
C ALA A 93 -24.87 7.20 5.65
N GLN A 94 -23.77 6.47 5.44
CA GLN A 94 -22.42 7.07 5.47
C GLN A 94 -22.01 7.66 4.12
N THR A 95 -22.15 6.88 3.04
CA THR A 95 -21.76 7.33 1.70
C THR A 95 -22.87 8.09 0.96
N GLY A 96 -24.12 7.95 1.41
CA GLY A 96 -25.30 8.48 0.72
C GLY A 96 -25.67 7.68 -0.53
N LEU A 97 -25.02 6.54 -0.80
CA LEU A 97 -25.35 5.67 -1.92
C LEU A 97 -26.73 5.05 -1.73
N ASP A 98 -27.52 5.05 -2.79
CA ASP A 98 -28.83 4.42 -2.80
C ASP A 98 -29.05 3.56 -4.05
N ILE A 99 -29.92 2.56 -3.91
CA ILE A 99 -30.39 1.73 -5.01
C ILE A 99 -31.83 1.29 -4.77
N SER A 100 -32.64 1.31 -5.83
CA SER A 100 -34.05 0.95 -5.78
C SER A 100 -34.32 -0.36 -6.49
N TYR A 101 -35.07 -1.25 -5.85
CA TYR A 101 -35.53 -2.51 -6.43
C TYR A 101 -37.07 -2.55 -6.51
N PRO A 102 -37.66 -2.67 -7.70
CA PRO A 102 -39.12 -2.67 -7.85
C PRO A 102 -39.76 -3.91 -7.26
N PHE A 103 -40.89 -3.73 -6.58
CA PHE A 103 -41.74 -4.84 -6.19
C PHE A 103 -42.53 -5.36 -7.39
N SER A 104 -42.63 -6.68 -7.51
CA SER A 104 -43.64 -7.31 -8.35
C SER A 104 -44.98 -7.25 -7.62
N VAL A 105 -45.84 -6.33 -8.05
CA VAL A 105 -47.16 -6.10 -7.45
C VAL A 105 -48.25 -6.82 -8.26
N LYS A 106 -49.23 -7.40 -7.58
CA LYS A 106 -50.46 -7.98 -8.17
C LYS A 106 -51.63 -7.00 -8.02
N ASP A 107 -52.74 -7.25 -8.73
CA ASP A 107 -53.92 -6.38 -8.70
C ASP A 107 -54.54 -6.24 -7.30
N ASN A 108 -54.36 -7.24 -6.44
CA ASN A 108 -54.81 -7.25 -5.05
C ASN A 108 -53.83 -6.55 -4.09
N GLY A 109 -52.88 -5.76 -4.58
CA GLY A 109 -51.89 -5.06 -3.76
C GLY A 109 -50.78 -5.94 -3.16
N LYS A 110 -50.80 -7.27 -3.38
CA LYS A 110 -49.72 -8.15 -2.93
C LYS A 110 -48.45 -7.88 -3.72
N SER A 111 -47.40 -7.51 -3.00
CA SER A 111 -46.10 -7.08 -3.51
C SER A 111 -45.03 -8.05 -3.06
N ARG A 112 -44.10 -8.38 -3.96
CA ARG A 112 -42.94 -9.23 -3.67
C ARG A 112 -41.69 -8.74 -4.37
N VAL A 113 -40.57 -8.70 -3.64
CA VAL A 113 -39.22 -8.52 -4.20
C VAL A 113 -38.31 -9.61 -3.67
N GLU A 114 -37.44 -10.11 -4.54
CA GLU A 114 -36.41 -11.10 -4.21
C GLU A 114 -35.07 -10.56 -4.66
N LEU A 115 -34.08 -10.61 -3.76
CA LEU A 115 -32.73 -10.11 -3.99
C LEU A 115 -31.71 -11.14 -3.51
N THR A 116 -30.67 -11.33 -4.29
CA THR A 116 -29.48 -12.08 -3.89
C THR A 116 -28.29 -11.14 -3.83
N GLN A 117 -27.19 -11.58 -3.21
CA GLN A 117 -25.96 -10.77 -3.14
C GLN A 117 -25.40 -10.42 -4.53
N LYS A 118 -25.72 -11.19 -5.58
CA LYS A 118 -25.32 -10.92 -6.97
C LYS A 118 -26.09 -9.78 -7.62
N ASP A 119 -27.29 -9.49 -7.12
CA ASP A 119 -28.15 -8.42 -7.62
C ASP A 119 -27.78 -7.06 -7.00
N LEU A 120 -26.91 -7.06 -5.99
CA LEU A 120 -26.36 -5.87 -5.35
C LEU A 120 -25.15 -5.35 -6.14
N PRO A 121 -25.06 -4.03 -6.39
CA PRO A 121 -23.87 -3.43 -6.97
C PRO A 121 -22.65 -3.68 -6.09
N ILE A 122 -21.49 -3.78 -6.74
CA ILE A 122 -20.19 -3.98 -6.08
C ILE A 122 -19.89 -2.95 -4.99
N GLN A 123 -20.44 -1.73 -5.09
CA GLN A 123 -20.31 -0.69 -4.05
C GLN A 123 -20.96 -1.11 -2.74
N PHE A 124 -22.17 -1.69 -2.78
CA PHE A 124 -22.88 -2.19 -1.61
C PHE A 124 -22.18 -3.43 -1.00
N LEU A 125 -21.50 -4.22 -1.84
CA LEU A 125 -20.68 -5.36 -1.41
C LEU A 125 -19.33 -4.97 -0.79
N SER A 126 -18.99 -3.67 -0.77
CA SER A 126 -17.77 -3.15 -0.15
C SER A 126 -18.04 -2.40 1.16
N LEU A 127 -19.31 -2.26 1.53
CA LEU A 127 -19.72 -1.55 2.75
C LEU A 127 -19.39 -2.38 3.98
N SER A 128 -18.85 -1.73 5.00
CA SER A 128 -18.49 -2.35 6.29
C SER A 128 -19.63 -2.30 7.32
N GLY A 129 -20.69 -1.53 7.04
CA GLY A 129 -21.81 -1.30 7.95
C GLY A 129 -23.16 -1.73 7.37
N PRO A 130 -24.18 -1.91 8.22
CA PRO A 130 -25.51 -2.26 7.78
C PRO A 130 -26.18 -1.11 7.03
N VAL A 131 -26.94 -1.45 5.99
CA VAL A 131 -27.63 -0.54 5.07
C VAL A 131 -29.08 -0.38 5.50
N ASP A 132 -29.63 0.83 5.40
CA ASP A 132 -31.04 1.09 5.75
C ASP A 132 -31.94 0.65 4.59
N ALA A 133 -32.92 -0.21 4.86
CA ALA A 133 -33.89 -0.69 3.89
C ALA A 133 -35.20 0.07 4.05
N HIS A 134 -35.47 0.95 3.10
CA HIS A 134 -36.68 1.75 3.01
C HIS A 134 -37.71 1.10 2.10
N ILE A 135 -38.98 1.18 2.49
CA ILE A 135 -40.08 0.81 1.62
C ILE A 135 -40.70 2.12 1.12
N VAL A 136 -40.74 2.28 -0.20
CA VAL A 136 -41.31 3.45 -0.86
C VAL A 136 -42.53 3.03 -1.66
N ILE A 137 -43.71 3.54 -1.32
CA ILE A 137 -44.98 3.24 -2.00
C ILE A 137 -45.66 4.55 -2.38
N GLY A 138 -46.06 4.67 -3.64
CA GLY A 138 -46.78 5.83 -4.15
C GLY A 138 -47.70 5.46 -5.32
N GLY A 139 -48.68 6.34 -5.57
CA GLY A 139 -49.62 6.20 -6.67
C GLY A 139 -50.04 7.57 -7.19
N PHE A 140 -50.65 7.60 -8.37
CA PHE A 140 -51.26 8.81 -8.91
C PHE A 140 -52.49 9.15 -8.08
N GLY A 141 -52.53 10.36 -7.52
CA GLY A 141 -53.65 10.83 -6.70
C GLY A 141 -53.24 11.88 -5.67
N SER A 142 -54.17 12.21 -4.76
CA SER A 142 -53.94 13.11 -3.64
C SER A 142 -53.39 12.40 -2.39
N SER A 143 -53.14 11.10 -2.49
CA SER A 143 -52.73 10.27 -1.34
C SER A 143 -51.25 10.47 -1.00
N VAL A 144 -50.94 10.62 0.28
CA VAL A 144 -49.57 10.79 0.79
C VAL A 144 -48.76 9.51 0.53
N ALA A 145 -47.59 9.66 -0.10
CA ALA A 145 -46.69 8.54 -0.36
C ALA A 145 -46.06 8.03 0.95
N TYR A 146 -45.81 6.74 0.99
CA TYR A 146 -45.11 6.09 2.09
C TYR A 146 -43.61 6.04 1.80
N ASP A 147 -42.79 6.58 2.70
CA ASP A 147 -41.33 6.42 2.71
C ASP A 147 -40.86 6.31 4.16
N SER A 148 -40.34 5.15 4.54
CA SER A 148 -39.70 4.96 5.84
C SER A 148 -38.73 3.79 5.83
N SER A 149 -37.71 3.88 6.70
CA SER A 149 -36.79 2.78 7.00
C SER A 149 -37.49 1.72 7.84
N VAL A 150 -37.46 0.49 7.38
CA VAL A 150 -38.27 -0.59 7.97
C VAL A 150 -37.41 -1.67 8.62
N PHE A 151 -36.21 -1.89 8.10
CA PHE A 151 -35.21 -2.76 8.71
C PHE A 151 -33.81 -2.37 8.23
N LYS A 152 -32.79 -2.94 8.87
CA LYS A 152 -31.39 -2.79 8.44
C LYS A 152 -30.89 -4.09 7.84
N LEU A 153 -30.16 -4.01 6.73
CA LEU A 153 -29.57 -5.15 6.04
C LEU A 153 -28.05 -5.15 6.24
N SER A 154 -27.53 -6.18 6.92
CA SER A 154 -26.09 -6.45 6.97
C SER A 154 -25.72 -7.32 5.78
N ILE A 155 -24.82 -6.84 4.93
CA ILE A 155 -24.29 -7.61 3.81
C ILE A 155 -23.00 -8.25 4.31
N ASP A 156 -23.06 -9.54 4.63
CA ASP A 156 -21.92 -10.23 5.22
C ASP A 156 -21.07 -10.87 4.11
N HIS A 157 -19.76 -10.84 4.33
CA HIS A 157 -18.76 -11.35 3.38
C HIS A 157 -17.92 -12.46 4.02
N ASN A 158 -17.42 -13.37 3.19
CA ASN A 158 -16.42 -14.34 3.64
C ASN A 158 -15.12 -13.57 3.97
N PRO A 159 -14.59 -13.65 5.20
CA PRO A 159 -13.36 -12.96 5.58
C PRO A 159 -12.12 -13.39 4.77
N GLU A 160 -12.15 -14.56 4.12
CA GLU A 160 -11.05 -15.04 3.27
C GLU A 160 -11.13 -14.53 1.83
N ALA A 161 -12.28 -14.00 1.40
CA ALA A 161 -12.46 -13.48 0.05
C ALA A 161 -12.03 -12.01 -0.02
N ALA A 162 -11.32 -11.65 -1.09
CA ALA A 162 -10.96 -10.25 -1.35
C ALA A 162 -12.22 -9.39 -1.48
N VAL A 163 -12.27 -8.27 -0.76
CA VAL A 163 -13.37 -7.30 -0.85
C VAL A 163 -13.37 -6.71 -2.25
N PRO A 164 -14.49 -6.77 -3.00
CA PRO A 164 -14.58 -6.17 -4.32
C PRO A 164 -14.36 -4.66 -4.19
N THR A 165 -13.16 -4.20 -4.58
CA THR A 165 -12.82 -2.79 -4.55
C THR A 165 -13.15 -2.20 -5.90
N VAL A 166 -14.07 -1.23 -5.93
CA VAL A 166 -14.34 -0.47 -7.15
C VAL A 166 -13.22 0.54 -7.33
N GLU A 167 -12.31 0.29 -8.25
CA GLU A 167 -11.39 1.31 -8.75
C GLU A 167 -12.18 2.28 -9.65
N THR A 168 -13.06 3.09 -9.05
CA THR A 168 -13.54 4.28 -9.75
C THR A 168 -12.39 5.27 -9.79
N GLU A 169 -12.03 5.75 -10.99
CA GLU A 169 -11.10 6.87 -11.13
C GLU A 169 -11.68 8.11 -10.45
N ARG A 170 -11.37 8.28 -9.17
CA ARG A 170 -11.77 9.46 -8.41
C ARG A 170 -10.70 10.52 -8.65
N TYR A 171 -11.07 11.57 -9.39
CA TYR A 171 -10.21 12.73 -9.58
C TYR A 171 -9.90 13.36 -8.22
N GLY A 172 -8.65 13.20 -7.77
CA GLY A 172 -8.17 13.65 -6.48
C GLY A 172 -6.65 13.64 -6.43
N LYS A 173 -6.10 14.19 -5.35
CA LYS A 173 -4.66 14.17 -5.13
C LYS A 173 -4.19 12.72 -4.96
N LYS A 174 -3.28 12.27 -5.81
CA LYS A 174 -2.62 10.96 -5.68
C LYS A 174 -1.68 10.96 -4.46
N PRO A 175 -1.47 9.80 -3.83
CA PRO A 175 -0.47 9.68 -2.77
C PRO A 175 0.92 10.07 -3.28
N GLU A 176 1.72 10.68 -2.41
CA GLU A 176 3.10 11.04 -2.71
C GLU A 176 3.98 9.78 -2.84
N ILE A 177 4.89 9.78 -3.81
CA ILE A 177 5.81 8.67 -4.06
C ILE A 177 7.18 9.06 -3.50
N HIS A 178 7.66 8.32 -2.51
CA HIS A 178 9.02 8.47 -1.98
C HIS A 178 9.96 7.46 -2.63
N HIS A 179 11.09 7.95 -3.16
CA HIS A 179 12.16 7.08 -3.66
C HIS A 179 12.85 6.39 -2.49
N ILE A 180 12.82 5.06 -2.46
CA ILE A 180 13.53 4.25 -1.46
C ILE A 180 14.95 4.00 -1.98
N PHE A 181 15.94 4.63 -1.34
CA PHE A 181 17.35 4.39 -1.65
C PHE A 181 17.76 2.98 -1.23
N LYS A 182 18.75 2.44 -1.94
CA LYS A 182 19.38 1.18 -1.55
C LYS A 182 20.14 1.37 -0.23
N ASP A 183 20.00 0.43 0.69
CA ASP A 183 20.76 0.41 1.93
C ASP A 183 22.28 0.39 1.65
N SER A 184 23.03 1.12 2.49
CA SER A 184 24.50 1.12 2.43
C SER A 184 25.05 -0.26 2.76
N ALA A 185 26.10 -0.68 2.04
CA ALA A 185 26.79 -1.93 2.35
C ALA A 185 27.37 -1.92 3.76
N SER A 186 27.18 -3.01 4.52
CA SER A 186 27.76 -3.15 5.86
C SER A 186 29.25 -3.49 5.76
N SER A 187 30.08 -2.77 6.52
CA SER A 187 31.51 -3.07 6.66
C SER A 187 31.78 -4.05 7.81
N PRO A 188 32.85 -4.86 7.76
CA PRO A 188 33.23 -5.75 8.85
C PRO A 188 33.66 -5.02 10.14
N PRO A 189 33.64 -5.69 11.30
CA PRO A 189 34.16 -5.14 12.55
C PRO A 189 35.65 -4.77 12.49
N ILE A 190 36.00 -3.59 13.02
CA ILE A 190 37.37 -3.03 13.00
C ILE A 190 38.41 -3.94 13.67
N VAL A 191 38.01 -4.68 14.71
CA VAL A 191 38.93 -5.59 15.43
C VAL A 191 39.42 -6.72 14.51
N ILE A 192 38.53 -7.26 13.67
CA ILE A 192 38.88 -8.32 12.73
C ILE A 192 39.81 -7.78 11.67
N THR A 193 39.49 -6.63 11.06
CA THR A 193 40.33 -6.03 10.02
C THR A 193 41.72 -5.67 10.55
N LEU A 194 41.82 -5.11 11.76
CA LEU A 194 43.10 -4.76 12.37
C LEU A 194 43.97 -5.99 12.68
N THR A 195 43.35 -7.10 13.10
CA THR A 195 44.06 -8.36 13.36
C THR A 195 44.74 -8.88 12.09
N PHE A 196 44.05 -8.86 10.94
CA PHE A 196 44.64 -9.27 9.67
C PHE A 196 45.73 -8.31 9.19
N VAL A 197 45.56 -7.00 9.37
CA VAL A 197 46.62 -6.01 9.07
C VAL A 197 47.86 -6.28 9.90
N ALA A 198 47.72 -6.57 11.19
CA ALA A 198 48.82 -6.92 12.06
C ALA A 198 49.51 -8.23 11.63
N MET A 199 48.74 -9.24 11.20
CA MET A 199 49.28 -10.51 10.69
C MET A 199 50.10 -10.33 9.42
N VAL A 200 49.63 -9.52 8.46
CA VAL A 200 50.39 -9.18 7.25
C VAL A 200 51.64 -8.38 7.62
N GLY A 201 51.52 -7.41 8.54
CA GLY A 201 52.66 -6.66 9.07
C GLY A 201 53.71 -7.55 9.73
N ALA A 202 53.30 -8.58 10.47
CA ALA A 202 54.17 -9.54 11.13
C ALA A 202 54.94 -10.45 10.17
N ALA A 203 54.47 -10.63 8.93
CA ALA A 203 55.20 -11.40 7.91
C ALA A 203 56.54 -10.74 7.53
N ILE A 204 56.64 -9.40 7.61
CA ILE A 204 57.86 -8.65 7.28
C ILE A 204 59.01 -8.95 8.25
N PRO A 205 58.87 -8.79 9.58
CA PRO A 205 59.93 -9.15 10.52
C PRO A 205 60.19 -10.67 10.54
N ALA A 206 59.19 -11.51 10.30
CA ALA A 206 59.39 -12.95 10.16
C ALA A 206 60.31 -13.28 8.97
N LEU A 207 60.09 -12.63 7.81
CA LEU A 207 60.96 -12.77 6.65
C LEU A 207 62.39 -12.25 6.94
N ALA A 208 62.51 -11.10 7.59
CA ALA A 208 63.82 -10.56 7.98
C ALA A 208 64.57 -11.52 8.92
N GLY A 209 63.88 -12.10 9.91
CA GLY A 209 64.43 -13.12 10.80
C GLY A 209 64.88 -14.38 10.06
N LEU A 210 64.08 -14.82 9.09
CA LEU A 210 64.44 -15.97 8.23
C LEU A 210 65.71 -15.70 7.40
N TRP A 211 65.85 -14.50 6.82
CA TRP A 211 67.07 -14.13 6.09
C TRP A 211 68.31 -14.11 6.99
N LEU A 212 68.18 -13.58 8.21
CA LEU A 212 69.27 -13.61 9.19
C LEU A 212 69.64 -15.04 9.58
N PHE A 213 68.65 -15.91 9.80
CA PHE A 213 68.85 -17.33 10.10
C PHE A 213 69.57 -18.06 8.96
N LEU A 214 69.26 -17.73 7.70
CA LEU A 214 69.90 -18.31 6.50
C LEU A 214 71.27 -17.70 6.18
N GLY A 215 71.74 -16.70 6.94
CA GLY A 215 73.06 -16.08 6.74
C GLY A 215 73.12 -15.06 5.60
N ALA A 216 71.99 -14.42 5.25
CA ALA A 216 71.99 -13.30 4.31
C ALA A 216 72.92 -12.18 4.83
N ASN A 217 73.80 -11.67 3.96
CA ASN A 217 74.84 -10.72 4.34
C ASN A 217 75.05 -9.64 3.29
N ILE A 218 75.80 -8.60 3.68
CA ILE A 218 76.07 -7.40 2.88
C ILE A 218 77.60 -7.23 2.67
N ASN A 219 78.36 -8.33 2.75
CA ASN A 219 79.84 -8.31 2.81
C ASN A 219 80.49 -7.71 1.54
N HIS A 220 79.80 -7.75 0.40
CA HIS A 220 80.27 -7.24 -0.89
C HIS A 220 79.89 -5.79 -1.17
N LEU A 221 79.20 -5.12 -0.24
CA LEU A 221 78.82 -3.72 -0.40
C LEU A 221 80.03 -2.76 -0.38
N PRO A 222 81.03 -2.91 0.51
CA PRO A 222 82.22 -2.05 0.48
C PRO A 222 82.99 -2.18 -0.84
N THR A 223 83.07 -3.38 -1.40
CA THR A 223 83.69 -3.65 -2.70
C THR A 223 82.90 -2.98 -3.83
N ALA A 224 81.58 -3.12 -3.84
CA ALA A 224 80.70 -2.47 -4.83
C ALA A 224 80.84 -0.94 -4.81
N MET A 225 80.86 -0.35 -3.60
CA MET A 225 80.95 1.10 -3.42
C MET A 225 82.35 1.66 -3.73
N LYS A 226 83.40 0.86 -3.63
CA LYS A 226 84.75 1.25 -4.08
C LYS A 226 84.87 1.21 -5.61
N SER A 227 84.30 0.18 -6.25
CA SER A 227 84.42 -0.04 -7.69
C SER A 227 83.54 0.89 -8.52
N ALA A 228 82.28 1.10 -8.12
CA ALA A 228 81.31 1.90 -8.88
C ALA A 228 80.30 2.62 -7.97
N PRO A 229 80.75 3.55 -7.11
CA PRO A 229 79.92 4.19 -6.07
C PRO A 229 78.69 4.89 -6.66
N LEU A 230 78.88 5.65 -7.73
CA LEU A 230 77.83 6.47 -8.32
C LEU A 230 76.77 5.61 -9.02
N SER A 231 77.17 4.53 -9.70
CA SER A 231 76.24 3.64 -10.38
C SER A 231 75.36 2.88 -9.39
N HIS A 232 75.94 2.32 -8.33
CA HIS A 232 75.17 1.61 -7.30
C HIS A 232 74.26 2.55 -6.50
N ALA A 233 74.75 3.74 -6.11
CA ALA A 233 73.95 4.71 -5.37
C ALA A 233 72.77 5.27 -6.19
N ILE A 234 73.00 5.67 -7.44
CA ILE A 234 71.93 6.18 -8.32
C ILE A 234 70.95 5.06 -8.67
N PHE A 235 71.43 3.83 -8.90
CA PHE A 235 70.56 2.71 -9.19
C PHE A 235 69.65 2.39 -8.01
N LEU A 236 70.20 2.24 -6.80
CA LEU A 236 69.38 2.03 -5.59
C LEU A 236 68.43 3.21 -5.34
N GLY A 237 68.92 4.44 -5.50
CA GLY A 237 68.09 5.64 -5.38
C GLY A 237 66.94 5.67 -6.38
N SER A 238 67.15 5.19 -7.60
CA SER A 238 66.09 5.07 -8.62
C SER A 238 65.04 4.02 -8.27
N LEU A 239 65.43 2.90 -7.65
CA LEU A 239 64.49 1.90 -7.14
C LEU A 239 63.63 2.46 -6.00
N ILE A 240 64.25 3.18 -5.05
CA ILE A 240 63.51 3.85 -3.97
C ILE A 240 62.59 4.94 -4.54
N ALA A 241 63.04 5.69 -5.55
CA ALA A 241 62.24 6.70 -6.22
C ALA A 241 61.01 6.09 -6.92
N PHE A 242 61.14 4.90 -7.53
CA PHE A 242 59.99 4.20 -8.09
C PHE A 242 58.94 3.85 -7.03
N GLU A 243 59.35 3.30 -5.88
CA GLU A 243 58.42 3.02 -4.79
C GLU A 243 57.74 4.30 -4.27
N GLY A 244 58.51 5.40 -4.16
CA GLY A 244 57.96 6.71 -3.80
C GLY A 244 56.95 7.25 -4.82
N ILE A 245 57.23 7.11 -6.11
CA ILE A 245 56.30 7.50 -7.18
C ILE A 245 55.03 6.66 -7.15
N PHE A 246 55.14 5.35 -6.94
CA PHE A 246 53.96 4.48 -6.79
C PHE A 246 53.15 4.82 -5.54
N PHE A 247 53.80 5.14 -4.42
CA PHE A 247 53.12 5.62 -3.22
C PHE A 247 52.39 6.95 -3.46
N LEU A 248 53.02 7.90 -4.17
CA LEU A 248 52.38 9.15 -4.55
C LEU A 248 51.19 8.91 -5.48
N TYR A 249 51.28 7.99 -6.44
CA TYR A 249 50.16 7.60 -7.30
C TYR A 249 49.00 6.95 -6.54
N TYR A 250 49.30 6.11 -5.56
CA TYR A 250 48.26 5.52 -4.71
C TYR A 250 47.53 6.57 -3.86
N THR A 251 48.23 7.62 -3.42
CA THR A 251 47.69 8.59 -2.46
C THR A 251 47.13 9.87 -3.10
N SER A 252 47.75 10.39 -4.16
CA SER A 252 47.48 11.76 -4.64
C SER A 252 47.72 12.03 -6.13
N TRP A 253 48.70 11.38 -6.77
CA TRP A 253 49.05 11.65 -8.17
C TRP A 253 48.11 10.96 -9.15
N ASN A 254 47.87 11.61 -10.28
CA ASN A 254 47.14 11.02 -11.40
C ASN A 254 48.08 10.37 -12.43
N LEU A 255 47.49 9.65 -13.39
CA LEU A 255 48.22 8.89 -14.42
C LEU A 255 49.19 9.78 -15.24
N PHE A 256 48.80 11.01 -15.57
CA PHE A 256 49.61 11.92 -16.37
C PHE A 256 50.78 12.54 -15.61
N GLN A 257 50.76 12.50 -14.28
CA GLN A 257 51.87 12.92 -13.43
C GLN A 257 52.88 11.78 -13.21
N ILE A 258 52.39 10.57 -12.98
CA ILE A 258 53.26 9.39 -12.77
C ILE A 258 54.01 9.01 -14.06
N LEU A 259 53.36 8.98 -15.22
CA LEU A 259 53.98 8.53 -16.48
C LEU A 259 55.30 9.26 -16.84
N PRO A 260 55.36 10.61 -16.88
CA PRO A 260 56.61 11.31 -17.18
C PRO A 260 57.64 11.14 -16.07
N ALA A 261 57.23 11.12 -14.79
CA ALA A 261 58.14 10.89 -13.67
C ALA A 261 58.78 9.49 -13.73
N MET A 262 57.98 8.47 -14.02
CA MET A 262 58.43 7.09 -14.24
C MET A 262 59.35 6.99 -15.45
N ALA A 263 59.06 7.71 -16.54
CA ALA A 263 59.91 7.70 -17.73
C ALA A 263 61.30 8.28 -17.43
N VAL A 264 61.36 9.40 -16.70
CA VAL A 264 62.62 10.03 -16.29
C VAL A 264 63.41 9.13 -15.34
N VAL A 265 62.78 8.66 -14.26
CA VAL A 265 63.44 7.76 -13.29
C VAL A 265 63.84 6.45 -13.95
N GLY A 266 63.04 5.93 -14.88
CA GLY A 266 63.33 4.72 -15.64
C GLY A 266 64.52 4.85 -16.57
N ALA A 267 64.67 5.98 -17.27
CA ALA A 267 65.88 6.23 -18.05
C ALA A 267 67.14 6.27 -17.15
N ILE A 268 67.04 6.92 -15.99
CA ILE A 268 68.13 6.99 -15.00
C ILE A 268 68.45 5.59 -14.45
N ALA A 269 67.43 4.81 -14.08
CA ALA A 269 67.56 3.45 -13.59
C ALA A 269 68.20 2.52 -14.63
N PHE A 270 67.82 2.64 -15.90
CA PHE A 270 68.37 1.85 -16.98
C PHE A 270 69.88 2.09 -17.17
N VAL A 271 70.30 3.36 -17.20
CA VAL A 271 71.71 3.73 -17.39
C VAL A 271 72.56 3.42 -16.16
N SER A 272 72.06 3.72 -14.95
CA SER A 272 72.79 3.42 -13.71
C SER A 272 72.84 1.92 -13.42
N GLY A 273 71.74 1.21 -13.65
CA GLY A 273 71.61 -0.22 -13.45
C GLY A 273 72.47 -1.05 -14.39
N SER A 274 72.53 -0.70 -15.69
CA SER A 274 73.42 -1.40 -16.63
C SER A 274 74.90 -1.33 -16.21
N ARG A 275 75.34 -0.20 -15.65
CA ARG A 275 76.70 -0.04 -15.12
C ARG A 275 76.91 -0.77 -13.78
N ALA A 276 75.94 -0.68 -12.87
CA ALA A 276 76.00 -1.37 -11.57
C ALA A 276 76.01 -2.90 -11.74
N LEU A 277 75.16 -3.43 -12.61
CA LEU A 277 75.10 -4.87 -12.91
C LEU A 277 76.31 -5.35 -13.72
N GLY A 278 76.87 -4.50 -14.60
CA GLY A 278 78.12 -4.79 -15.28
C GLY A 278 79.31 -4.95 -14.32
N GLU A 279 79.37 -4.12 -13.28
CA GLU A 279 80.36 -4.27 -12.20
C GLU A 279 80.16 -5.57 -11.41
N VAL A 280 78.91 -5.93 -11.09
CA VAL A 280 78.59 -7.22 -10.44
C VAL A 280 79.03 -8.40 -11.30
N GLN A 281 78.81 -8.34 -12.61
CA GLN A 281 79.28 -9.35 -13.55
C GLN A 281 80.82 -9.43 -13.57
N GLY A 282 81.51 -8.29 -13.59
CA GLY A 282 82.98 -8.23 -13.53
C GLY A 282 83.54 -8.90 -12.28
N ARG A 283 82.93 -8.67 -11.11
CA ARG A 283 83.30 -9.35 -9.85
C ARG A 283 83.14 -10.85 -9.92
N ARG A 284 82.02 -11.33 -10.49
CA ARG A 284 81.77 -12.76 -10.68
C ARG A 284 82.81 -13.42 -11.59
N LEU A 285 83.21 -12.74 -12.67
CA LEU A 285 84.26 -13.21 -13.58
C LEU A 285 85.64 -13.22 -12.92
N ALA A 286 85.91 -12.29 -12.00
CA ALA A 286 87.12 -12.26 -11.17
C ALA A 286 87.12 -13.27 -10.01
N GLY A 287 86.09 -14.13 -9.91
CA GLY A 287 85.98 -15.16 -8.86
C GLY A 287 85.51 -14.64 -7.49
N LEU A 288 85.10 -13.36 -7.41
CA LEU A 288 84.51 -12.77 -6.20
C LEU A 288 83.00 -13.05 -6.20
N ARG A 289 82.55 -13.99 -5.37
CA ARG A 289 81.13 -14.36 -5.19
C ARG A 289 80.63 -14.00 -3.81
#